data_AF-A0A0G3C7E1-F1
#
_entry.id   AF-A0A0G3C7E1-F1
#
_cell.length_a   1.000
_cell.length_b   1.000
_cell.length_c   1.000
_cell.angle_alpha   90.00
_cell.angle_beta   90.00
_cell.angle_gamma   90.00
#
_symmetry.space_group_name_H-M   'P 1'
#
loop_
_entity.id
_entity.type
_entity.pdbx_description
1 polymer ?
#
loop_
_entity_poly.entity_id
_entity_poly.type
_entity_poly.pdbx_seq_one_letter_code
_entity_poly.pdbx_strand_id
1 'polypeptide(L)'
;MQRIDGLTSDNFIIIFTLYVISLFEWGNMGLLSEFKDFLYEYKVIPLAIAFIMGIVSTALVKSLVDNIVMPIITPFVPGGAWKTATFEIGPIVLGWGAFLGELINFIIIAFVVFIVAKMVLKEEKVEKK
;
A
#
# COMPACT_ATOMS: atom_id res chain seq x y z
N MET A 1 -25.71 -70.28 -23.69
CA MET A 1 -26.35 -69.10 -23.07
C MET A 1 -25.64 -68.77 -21.76
N GLN A 2 -24.79 -67.75 -21.73
CA GLN A 2 -24.47 -67.07 -20.47
C GLN A 2 -24.96 -65.63 -20.59
N ARG A 3 -25.75 -65.29 -19.59
CA ARG A 3 -26.68 -64.18 -19.43
C ARG A 3 -25.92 -62.85 -19.42
N ILE A 4 -26.11 -62.03 -20.45
CA ILE A 4 -25.71 -60.61 -20.49
C ILE A 4 -26.80 -59.79 -19.76
N ASP A 5 -27.11 -60.16 -18.52
CA ASP A 5 -28.06 -59.42 -17.69
C ASP A 5 -27.29 -58.89 -16.49
N GLY A 6 -26.89 -57.62 -16.55
CA GLY A 6 -26.15 -56.99 -15.45
C GLY A 6 -25.94 -55.49 -15.55
N LEU A 7 -26.43 -54.84 -16.61
CA LEU A 7 -26.58 -53.38 -16.65
C LEU A 7 -28.00 -53.05 -16.19
N THR A 8 -28.24 -53.23 -14.89
CA THR A 8 -29.40 -52.63 -14.24
C THR A 8 -29.26 -51.11 -14.32
N SER A 9 -30.36 -50.37 -14.42
CA SER A 9 -30.37 -48.89 -14.48
C SER A 9 -29.53 -48.25 -13.39
N ASP A 10 -29.45 -48.92 -12.23
CA ASP A 10 -28.75 -48.47 -11.04
C ASP A 10 -27.22 -48.46 -11.26
N ASN A 11 -26.69 -49.44 -12.01
CA ASN A 11 -25.27 -49.47 -12.36
C ASN A 11 -24.89 -48.31 -13.30
N PHE A 12 -25.80 -47.89 -14.18
CA PHE A 12 -25.55 -46.77 -15.08
C PHE A 12 -25.54 -45.43 -14.33
N ILE A 13 -26.47 -45.24 -13.38
CA ILE A 13 -26.52 -44.05 -12.53
C ILE A 13 -25.28 -43.98 -11.62
N ILE A 14 -24.83 -45.11 -11.07
CA ILE A 14 -23.62 -45.16 -10.23
C ILE A 14 -22.37 -44.84 -11.06
N ILE A 15 -22.20 -45.46 -12.23
CA ILE A 15 -21.05 -45.20 -13.11
C ILE A 15 -21.06 -43.75 -13.60
N PHE A 16 -22.22 -43.22 -13.98
CA PHE A 16 -22.37 -41.81 -14.38
C PHE A 16 -22.05 -40.85 -13.23
N THR A 17 -22.51 -41.14 -12.01
CA THR A 17 -22.22 -40.32 -10.82
C THR A 17 -20.73 -40.37 -10.48
N LEU A 18 -20.09 -41.54 -10.54
CA LEU A 18 -18.65 -41.67 -10.32
C LEU A 18 -17.82 -40.96 -11.40
N TYR A 19 -18.27 -40.99 -12.66
CA TYR A 19 -17.60 -40.27 -13.76
C TYR A 19 -17.75 -38.75 -13.62
N VAL A 20 -18.93 -38.27 -13.20
CA VAL A 20 -19.16 -36.84 -12.91
C VAL A 20 -18.34 -36.38 -11.72
N ILE A 21 -18.20 -37.21 -10.67
CA ILE A 21 -17.34 -36.92 -9.52
C ILE A 21 -15.85 -36.96 -9.90
N SER A 22 -15.41 -37.87 -10.78
CA SER A 22 -14.02 -37.91 -11.24
C SER A 22 -13.68 -36.78 -12.23
N LEU A 23 -14.67 -36.23 -12.92
CA LEU A 23 -14.53 -35.05 -13.77
C LEU A 23 -14.48 -33.74 -12.99
N PHE A 24 -14.87 -33.76 -11.71
CA PHE A 24 -14.82 -32.60 -10.84
C PHE A 24 -13.56 -32.72 -9.96
N GLU A 25 -12.44 -32.15 -10.43
CA GLU A 25 -11.28 -31.95 -9.58
C GLU A 25 -11.62 -30.91 -8.50
N TRP A 26 -11.94 -31.38 -7.29
CA TRP A 26 -12.08 -30.51 -6.12
C TRP A 26 -10.69 -30.01 -5.71
N GLY A 27 -10.24 -28.91 -6.31
CA GLY A 27 -9.04 -28.20 -5.90
C GLY A 27 -9.19 -27.69 -4.46
N ASN A 28 -8.65 -28.43 -3.49
CA ASN A 28 -8.61 -27.99 -2.10
C ASN A 28 -7.34 -27.15 -1.88
N MET A 29 -7.35 -25.94 -2.43
CA MET A 29 -6.41 -24.90 -2.08
C MET A 29 -7.15 -23.97 -1.13
N GLY A 30 -6.67 -23.83 0.11
CA GLY A 30 -7.31 -22.92 1.06
C GLY A 30 -7.36 -21.49 0.52
N LEU A 31 -8.29 -20.67 1.00
CA LEU A 31 -8.44 -19.25 0.60
C LEU A 31 -7.11 -18.45 0.66
N LEU A 32 -6.20 -18.83 1.55
CA LEU A 32 -4.86 -18.22 1.66
C LEU A 32 -3.93 -18.56 0.48
N SER A 33 -3.99 -19.76 -0.07
CA SER A 33 -3.26 -20.11 -1.30
C SER A 33 -3.85 -19.38 -2.50
N GLU A 34 -5.18 -19.33 -2.64
CA GLU A 34 -5.83 -18.59 -3.72
C GLU A 34 -5.50 -17.09 -3.67
N PHE A 35 -5.48 -16.50 -2.46
CA PHE A 35 -5.08 -15.12 -2.27
C PHE A 35 -3.60 -14.89 -2.61
N LYS A 36 -2.72 -15.80 -2.19
CA LYS A 36 -1.30 -15.74 -2.55
C LYS A 36 -1.14 -15.80 -4.07
N ASP A 37 -1.80 -16.75 -4.73
CA ASP A 37 -1.73 -16.95 -6.17
C ASP A 37 -2.29 -15.75 -6.93
N PHE A 38 -3.36 -15.12 -6.44
CA PHE A 38 -3.86 -13.83 -6.92
C PHE A 38 -2.79 -12.73 -6.82
N LEU A 39 -2.15 -12.56 -5.67
CA LEU A 39 -1.13 -11.53 -5.49
C LEU A 39 0.07 -11.71 -6.45
N TYR A 40 0.42 -12.96 -6.77
CA TYR A 40 1.46 -13.28 -7.75
C TYR A 40 1.01 -13.04 -9.19
N GLU A 41 -0.17 -13.54 -9.58
CA GLU A 41 -0.73 -13.42 -10.94
C GLU A 41 -0.86 -11.95 -11.35
N TYR A 42 -1.40 -11.11 -10.46
CA TYR A 42 -1.64 -9.70 -10.72
C TYR A 42 -0.48 -8.78 -10.34
N LYS A 43 0.67 -9.32 -9.90
CA LYS A 43 1.88 -8.57 -9.51
C LYS A 43 1.60 -7.41 -8.55
N VAL A 44 0.70 -7.61 -7.59
CA VAL A 44 0.26 -6.55 -6.65
C VAL A 44 1.27 -6.35 -5.52
N ILE A 45 2.07 -7.38 -5.21
CA ILE A 45 3.09 -7.34 -4.14
C ILE A 45 4.06 -6.15 -4.28
N PRO A 46 4.72 -5.91 -5.43
CA PRO A 46 5.61 -4.75 -5.58
C PRO A 46 4.90 -3.39 -5.47
N LEU A 47 3.64 -3.29 -5.91
CA LEU A 47 2.84 -2.07 -5.76
C LEU A 47 2.56 -1.78 -4.28
N ALA A 48 2.21 -2.80 -3.51
CA ALA A 48 1.97 -2.67 -2.06
C ALA A 48 3.24 -2.23 -1.32
N ILE A 49 4.40 -2.79 -1.67
CA ILE A 49 5.69 -2.40 -1.08
C ILE A 49 6.00 -0.93 -1.39
N ALA A 50 5.81 -0.49 -2.64
CA ALA A 50 6.05 0.89 -3.04
C ALA A 50 5.15 1.87 -2.25
N PHE A 51 3.87 1.52 -2.06
CA PHE A 51 2.92 2.34 -1.32
C PHE A 51 3.28 2.48 0.16
N ILE A 52 3.61 1.37 0.83
CA ILE A 52 4.02 1.37 2.25
C ILE A 52 5.29 2.20 2.44
N MET A 53 6.29 2.01 1.57
CA MET A 53 7.54 2.79 1.62
C MET A 53 7.29 4.30 1.42
N GLY A 54 6.38 4.67 0.52
CA GLY A 54 5.99 6.06 0.30
C GLY A 54 5.35 6.70 1.54
N ILE A 55 4.44 5.98 2.22
CA ILE A 55 3.79 6.47 3.44
C ILE A 55 4.81 6.64 4.57
N VAL A 56 5.65 5.62 4.80
CA VAL A 56 6.60 5.62 5.92
C VAL A 56 7.68 6.69 5.73
N SER A 57 8.21 6.86 4.52
CA SER A 57 9.21 7.90 4.23
C SER A 57 8.63 9.31 4.40
N THR A 58 7.40 9.56 3.94
CA THR A 58 6.71 10.83 4.14
C THR A 58 6.49 11.13 5.63
N ALA A 59 6.06 10.13 6.40
CA ALA A 59 5.87 10.27 7.85
C ALA A 59 7.19 10.56 8.59
N LEU A 60 8.29 9.93 8.20
CA LEU A 60 9.61 10.19 8.77
C LEU A 60 10.08 11.62 8.49
N VAL A 61 9.95 12.09 7.24
CA VAL A 61 10.29 13.47 6.89
C VAL A 61 9.41 14.44 7.67
N LYS A 62 8.10 14.20 7.72
CA LYS A 62 7.18 15.06 8.48
C LYS A 62 7.54 15.11 9.97
N SER A 63 7.90 13.98 10.58
CA SER A 63 8.34 13.94 11.99
C SER A 63 9.60 14.79 12.21
N LEU A 64 10.56 14.74 11.28
CA LEU A 64 11.73 15.60 11.33
C LEU A 64 11.36 17.09 11.24
N VAL A 65 10.43 17.43 10.35
CA VAL A 65 9.96 18.80 10.19
C VAL A 65 9.23 19.28 11.45
N ASP A 66 8.25 18.51 11.92
CA ASP A 66 7.41 18.87 13.07
C ASP A 66 8.22 18.98 14.37
N ASN A 67 9.19 18.09 14.58
CA ASN A 67 9.88 17.94 15.87
C ASN A 67 11.24 18.66 15.92
N ILE A 68 11.89 18.90 14.79
CA ILE A 68 13.21 19.53 14.74
C ILE A 68 13.14 20.87 14.01
N VAL A 69 12.62 20.88 12.78
CA VAL A 69 12.66 22.09 11.94
C VAL A 69 11.73 23.18 12.47
N MET A 70 10.48 22.86 12.78
CA MET A 70 9.50 23.84 13.23
C MET A 70 9.88 24.52 14.56
N PRO A 71 10.30 23.79 15.61
CA PRO A 71 10.76 24.43 16.85
C PRO A 71 11.94 25.40 16.65
N ILE A 72 12.83 25.11 15.69
CA ILE A 72 13.97 26.00 15.36
C ILE A 72 13.50 27.26 14.63
N ILE A 73 12.51 27.15 13.74
CA ILE A 73 11.98 28.28 12.94
C ILE A 73 11.06 29.17 13.77
N THR A 74 10.37 28.62 14.77
CA THR A 74 9.45 29.36 15.65
C THR A 74 9.97 29.47 17.09
N PRO A 75 11.17 30.04 17.34
CA PRO A 75 11.74 30.12 18.69
C PRO A 75 10.94 31.05 19.60
N PHE A 76 10.12 31.93 19.01
CA PHE A 76 9.28 32.90 19.70
C PHE A 76 7.96 32.30 20.22
N VAL A 77 7.64 31.04 19.90
CA VAL A 77 6.46 30.35 20.45
C VAL A 77 6.89 29.42 21.59
N PRO A 78 6.46 29.67 22.84
CA PRO A 78 6.88 28.88 24.00
C PRO A 78 6.50 27.39 23.85
N GLY A 79 7.42 26.49 24.19
CA GLY A 79 7.14 25.06 24.33
C GLY A 79 6.83 24.29 23.05
N GLY A 80 7.11 24.85 21.86
CA GLY A 80 6.81 24.18 20.60
C GLY A 80 5.32 24.20 20.22
N ALA A 81 4.53 25.08 20.84
CA ALA A 81 3.11 25.28 20.55
C ALA A 81 2.84 26.01 19.21
N TRP A 82 3.74 25.89 18.24
CA TRP A 82 3.59 26.53 16.92
C TRP A 82 2.33 26.06 16.19
N LYS A 83 1.86 24.84 16.45
CA LYS A 83 0.60 24.31 15.90
C LYS A 83 -0.63 25.08 16.40
N THR A 84 -0.57 25.68 17.58
CA THR A 84 -1.68 26.42 18.20
C THR A 84 -1.52 27.93 18.06
N ALA A 85 -0.57 28.41 17.26
CA ALA A 85 -0.42 29.84 17.03
C ALA A 85 -1.60 30.35 16.19
N THR A 86 -2.48 31.10 16.86
CA THR A 86 -3.69 31.69 16.28
C THR A 86 -3.57 33.21 16.25
N PHE A 87 -4.22 33.82 15.27
CA PHE A 87 -4.42 35.26 15.20
C PHE A 87 -5.93 35.50 15.22
N GLU A 88 -6.40 36.21 16.25
CA GLU A 88 -7.82 36.51 16.43
C GLU A 88 -8.13 37.87 15.80
N ILE A 89 -9.00 37.88 14.79
CA ILE A 89 -9.55 39.11 14.20
C ILE A 89 -11.05 39.10 14.48
N GLY A 90 -11.46 39.72 15.59
CA GLY A 90 -12.85 39.74 16.03
C GLY A 90 -13.34 38.31 16.36
N PRO A 91 -14.46 37.82 15.78
CA PRO A 91 -14.95 36.46 16.05
C PRO A 91 -14.22 35.35 15.29
N ILE A 92 -13.22 35.68 14.47
CA ILE A 92 -12.53 34.74 13.59
C ILE A 92 -11.15 34.41 14.16
N VAL A 93 -10.93 33.12 14.44
CA VAL A 93 -9.64 32.59 14.92
C VAL A 93 -8.91 31.95 13.74
N LEU A 94 -7.84 32.58 13.25
CA LEU A 94 -7.01 32.06 12.15
C LEU A 94 -5.76 31.37 12.71
N GLY A 95 -5.71 30.04 12.62
CA GLY A 95 -4.56 29.22 13.01
C GLY A 95 -3.42 29.26 11.99
N TRP A 96 -2.70 30.38 11.91
CA TRP A 96 -1.61 30.58 10.95
C TRP A 96 -0.42 29.63 11.17
N GLY A 97 -0.19 29.20 12.41
CA GLY A 97 0.95 28.34 12.75
C GLY A 97 0.84 26.92 12.18
N ALA A 98 -0.37 26.35 12.16
CA ALA A 98 -0.62 25.06 11.52
C ALA A 98 -0.43 25.14 10.00
N PHE A 99 -0.92 26.22 9.37
CA PHE A 99 -0.75 26.44 7.93
C PHE A 99 0.72 26.63 7.55
N LEU A 100 1.48 27.44 8.30
CA LEU A 100 2.90 27.66 8.04
C LEU A 100 3.71 26.36 8.18
N GLY A 101 3.38 25.54 9.19
CA GLY A 101 4.00 24.23 9.35
C GLY A 101 3.75 23.29 8.18
N GLU A 102 2.52 23.25 7.66
CA GLU A 102 2.19 22.43 6.49
C GLU A 102 2.86 22.96 5.22
N LEU A 103 2.96 24.28 5.06
CA LEU A 103 3.67 24.90 3.95
C LEU A 103 5.16 24.53 3.94
N ILE A 104 5.82 24.57 5.10
CA ILE A 104 7.23 24.18 5.25
C ILE A 104 7.40 22.69 5.01
N ASN A 105 6.51 21.85 5.58
CA ASN A 105 6.51 20.41 5.36
C ASN A 105 6.43 20.06 3.87
N PHE A 106 5.53 20.70 3.13
CA PHE A 106 5.39 20.52 1.68
C PHE A 106 6.68 20.85 0.92
N ILE A 107 7.32 21.99 1.23
CA ILE A 107 8.58 22.40 0.58
C ILE A 107 9.69 21.37 0.85
N ILE A 108 9.78 20.87 2.09
CA ILE A 108 10.82 19.90 2.47
C ILE A 108 10.58 18.54 1.80
N ILE A 109 9.35 18.03 1.80
CA ILE A 109 9.00 16.77 1.13
C ILE A 109 9.29 16.89 -0.37
N ALA A 110 8.90 18.00 -1.01
CA ALA A 110 9.18 18.23 -2.43
C ALA A 110 10.69 18.22 -2.73
N PHE A 111 11.49 18.84 -1.85
CA PHE A 111 12.94 18.84 -1.98
C PHE A 111 13.57 17.45 -1.81
N VAL A 112 13.10 16.67 -0.82
CA VAL A 112 13.58 15.29 -0.59
C VAL A 112 13.24 14.41 -1.79
N VAL A 113 12.00 14.46 -2.29
CA VAL A 113 11.58 13.70 -3.48
C VAL A 113 12.40 14.09 -4.71
N PHE A 114 12.70 15.37 -4.89
CA PHE A 114 13.56 15.85 -5.97
C PHE A 114 14.99 15.28 -5.89
N ILE A 115 15.59 15.24 -4.70
CA ILE A 115 16.92 14.64 -4.50
C ILE A 115 16.90 13.16 -4.86
N VAL A 116 15.90 12.41 -4.36
CA VAL A 116 15.77 10.97 -4.64
C VAL A 116 15.60 10.73 -6.15
N ALA A 117 14.72 11.48 -6.81
CA ALA A 117 14.54 11.38 -8.27
C ALA A 117 15.84 11.68 -9.02
N LYS A 118 16.60 12.70 -8.60
CA LYS A 118 17.89 13.04 -9.19
C LYS A 118 18.95 11.95 -8.98
N MET A 119 18.94 11.26 -7.83
CA MET A 119 19.87 10.16 -7.55
C MET A 119 19.58 8.97 -8.48
N VAL A 120 18.32 8.58 -8.62
CA VAL A 120 17.92 7.47 -9.52
C VAL A 120 18.24 7.80 -10.98
N LEU A 121 17.94 9.02 -11.44
CA LEU A 121 18.25 9.46 -12.82
C LEU A 121 19.76 9.60 -13.09
N LYS A 122 20.60 9.65 -12.05
CA LYS A 122 22.07 9.70 -12.21
C LYS A 122 22.64 8.34 -12.58
N GLU A 123 22.02 7.25 -12.15
CA GLU A 123 22.52 5.89 -12.38
C GLU A 123 22.37 5.47 -13.86
N GLU A 124 21.32 5.90 -14.56
CA GLU A 124 21.15 5.61 -16.01
C GLU A 124 22.23 6.24 -16.90
N LYS A 125 22.98 7.24 -16.41
CA LYS A 125 24.01 7.92 -17.20
C LYS A 125 25.42 7.34 -17.04
N VAL A 126 25.61 6.29 -16.23
CA VAL A 126 26.94 5.76 -15.91
C VAL A 126 27.31 4.50 -16.74
N GLU A 127 26.37 3.83 -17.40
CA GLU A 127 26.64 2.65 -18.26
C GLU A 127 26.94 2.97 -19.74
N LYS A 128 27.64 4.07 -20.03
CA LYS A 128 28.31 4.23 -21.33
C LYS A 128 29.76 4.65 -21.15
N LYS A 129 30.60 3.68 -20.77
CA LYS A 129 32.00 3.58 -21.19
C LYS A 129 32.42 2.12 -21.25
#